data_AF-A0A1G9THZ4-F1
#
_entry.id   AF-A0A1G9THZ4-F1
#
_cell.length_a   1.000
_cell.length_b   1.000
_cell.length_c   1.000
_cell.angle_alpha   90.00
_cell.angle_beta   90.00
_cell.angle_gamma   90.00
#
_symmetry.space_group_name_H-M   'P 1'
#
loop_
_entity.id
_entity.type
_entity.pdbx_description
1 polymer ?
#
loop_
_entity_poly.entity_id
_entity_poly.type
_entity_poly.pdbx_seq_one_letter_code
_entity_poly.pdbx_strand_id
1 'polypeptide(L)'
;MNRVISLLLIMALSFQCLSKLGLIAYYNINIEYIISELCENKDKPELKCNGKCYLKKKLGKADEAEKQSAGILKQSELPAFISNSYHPESIRYIEIIILPGYQKDLYSLSLSKAIFHPPSIS
;
A
#
# COMPACT_ATOMS: atom_id res chain seq x y z
N MET A 1 13.17 -32.43 6.52
CA MET A 1 13.62 -31.28 5.70
C MET A 1 12.62 -30.13 5.73
N ASN A 2 11.35 -30.33 5.37
CA ASN A 2 10.34 -29.27 5.29
C ASN A 2 10.11 -28.50 6.61
N ARG A 3 10.13 -29.18 7.77
CA ARG A 3 10.01 -28.51 9.09
C ARG A 3 11.16 -27.53 9.37
N VAL A 4 12.39 -27.89 8.99
CA VAL A 4 13.56 -27.02 9.18
C VAL A 4 13.46 -25.81 8.28
N ILE A 5 13.02 -25.99 7.03
CA ILE A 5 12.77 -24.90 6.08
C ILE A 5 11.68 -23.96 6.63
N SER A 6 10.57 -24.51 7.12
CA SER A 6 9.51 -23.69 7.74
C SER A 6 10.01 -22.89 8.95
N LEU A 7 10.81 -23.50 9.84
CA LEU A 7 11.38 -22.81 10.99
C LEU A 7 12.36 -21.70 10.57
N LEU A 8 13.20 -21.95 9.57
CA LEU A 8 14.11 -20.95 9.02
C LEU A 8 13.35 -19.76 8.41
N LEU A 9 12.27 -20.03 7.67
CA LEU A 9 11.43 -18.98 7.09
C LEU A 9 10.73 -18.13 8.17
N ILE A 10 10.17 -18.77 9.20
CA ILE A 10 9.54 -18.06 10.32
C ILE A 10 10.56 -17.20 11.06
N MET A 11 11.76 -17.72 11.31
CA MET A 11 12.83 -16.99 11.98
C MET A 11 13.28 -15.78 11.14
N ALA A 12 13.48 -15.96 9.83
CA ALA A 12 13.89 -14.90 8.92
C ALA A 12 12.85 -13.77 8.81
N LEU A 13 11.57 -14.11 8.74
CA LEU A 13 10.48 -13.12 8.70
C LEU A 13 10.34 -12.38 10.05
N SER A 14 10.49 -13.10 11.17
CA SER A 14 10.41 -12.49 12.50
C SER A 14 11.54 -11.51 12.76
N PHE A 15 12.74 -11.77 12.25
CA PHE A 15 13.92 -10.93 12.44
C PHE A 15 13.70 -9.49 11.95
N GLN A 16 12.91 -9.31 10.89
CA GLN A 16 12.56 -7.99 10.34
C GLN A 16 11.88 -7.11 11.40
N CYS A 17 10.94 -7.68 12.15
CA CYS A 17 10.24 -7.00 13.24
C CYS A 17 11.15 -6.72 14.45
N LEU A 18 12.12 -7.59 14.72
CA LEU A 18 13.03 -7.46 15.87
C LEU A 18 14.02 -6.29 15.72
N SER A 19 14.34 -5.88 14.49
CA SER A 19 15.31 -4.81 14.23
C SER A 19 14.94 -3.48 14.92
N LYS A 20 13.68 -3.03 14.78
CA LYS A 20 13.16 -1.81 15.42
C LYS A 20 13.08 -1.97 16.93
N LEU A 21 12.72 -3.17 17.40
CA LEU A 21 12.68 -3.49 18.83
C LEU A 21 14.06 -3.39 19.47
N GLY A 22 15.10 -3.88 18.79
CA GLY A 22 16.50 -3.76 19.22
C GLY A 22 16.95 -2.30 19.33
N LEU A 23 16.50 -1.43 18.43
CA LEU A 23 16.81 0.00 18.48
C LEU A 23 16.18 0.69 19.70
N ILE A 24 14.93 0.34 20.03
CA ILE A 24 14.24 0.83 21.22
C ILE A 24 14.91 0.28 22.49
N ALA A 25 15.28 -1.00 22.51
CA ALA A 25 15.99 -1.61 23.63
C ALA A 25 17.34 -0.92 23.87
N TYR A 26 18.13 -0.68 22.81
CA TYR A 26 19.39 0.07 22.88
C TYR A 26 19.18 1.46 23.48
N TYR A 27 18.13 2.16 23.06
CA TYR A 27 17.80 3.48 23.61
C TYR A 27 17.51 3.44 25.11
N ASN A 28 16.72 2.46 25.57
CA ASN A 28 16.37 2.35 26.99
C ASN A 28 17.57 1.98 27.86
N ILE A 29 18.43 1.08 27.39
CA ILE A 29 19.62 0.64 28.14
C ILE A 29 20.67 1.77 28.22
N ASN A 30 20.80 2.60 27.18
CA ASN A 30 21.86 3.59 27.06
C ASN A 30 21.35 5.03 27.14
N ILE A 31 20.23 5.27 27.83
CA ILE A 31 19.56 6.58 27.77
C ILE A 31 20.44 7.72 28.29
N GLU A 32 21.25 7.49 29.33
CA GLU A 32 22.15 8.51 29.89
C GLU A 32 23.22 8.94 28.88
N TYR A 33 23.90 7.97 28.27
CA TYR A 33 24.89 8.20 27.21
C TYR A 33 24.26 8.90 25.99
N ILE A 34 23.05 8.49 25.60
CA ILE A 34 22.36 9.12 24.47
C ILE A 34 22.03 10.59 24.79
N ILE A 35 21.66 10.90 26.02
CA ILE A 35 21.35 12.28 26.43
C ILE A 35 22.62 13.14 26.45
N SER A 36 23.74 12.65 26.99
CA SER A 36 24.96 13.44 27.14
C SER A 36 25.72 13.63 25.81
N GLU A 37 25.86 12.55 25.03
CA GLU A 37 26.75 12.54 23.86
C GLU A 37 26.01 12.68 22.52
N LEU A 38 24.78 12.18 22.41
CA LEU A 38 24.11 12.02 21.11
C LEU A 38 22.87 12.91 20.91
N CYS A 39 22.38 13.55 21.97
CA CYS A 39 21.19 14.39 21.92
C CYS A 39 21.52 15.77 21.34
N GLU A 40 20.89 16.11 20.21
CA GLU A 40 21.07 17.42 19.55
C GLU A 40 20.45 18.58 20.36
N ASN A 41 19.53 18.29 21.29
CA ASN A 41 18.82 19.30 22.11
C ASN A 41 19.30 19.31 23.57
N LYS A 42 20.54 18.89 23.86
CA LYS A 42 21.06 18.85 25.23
C LYS A 42 21.13 20.23 25.89
N ASP A 43 21.34 21.29 25.11
CA ASP A 43 21.42 22.68 25.59
C ASP A 43 20.04 23.34 25.79
N LYS A 44 18.94 22.61 25.55
CA LYS A 44 17.55 23.09 25.64
C LYS A 44 16.71 22.20 26.57
N PRO A 45 16.99 22.21 27.89
CA PRO A 45 16.33 21.35 28.86
C PRO A 45 14.80 21.58 28.94
N GLU A 46 14.33 22.77 28.59
CA GLU A 46 12.91 23.13 28.54
C GLU A 46 12.11 22.26 27.56
N LEU A 47 12.76 21.72 26.52
CA LEU A 47 12.12 20.84 25.53
C LEU A 47 11.90 19.41 26.04
N LYS A 48 12.49 19.03 27.19
CA LYS A 48 12.40 17.67 27.77
C LYS A 48 12.64 16.57 26.73
N CYS A 49 13.64 16.78 25.85
CA CYS A 49 13.90 15.91 24.70
C CYS A 49 14.35 14.51 25.15
N ASN A 50 15.22 14.42 26.15
CA ASN A 50 15.69 13.15 26.74
C ASN A 50 16.21 12.15 25.68
N GLY A 51 16.95 12.62 24.68
CA GLY A 51 17.50 11.74 23.63
C GLY A 51 16.49 11.26 22.58
N LYS A 52 15.21 11.67 22.65
CA LYS A 52 14.18 11.26 21.68
C LYS A 52 14.47 11.71 20.25
N CYS A 53 15.21 12.80 20.06
CA CYS A 53 15.65 13.26 18.73
C CYS A 53 16.53 12.21 18.03
N TYR A 54 17.49 11.63 18.75
CA TYR A 54 18.36 10.56 18.28
C TYR A 54 17.55 9.31 17.93
N LEU A 55 16.65 8.88 18.82
CA LEU A 55 15.80 7.71 18.59
C LEU A 55 14.94 7.89 17.33
N LYS A 56 14.28 9.05 17.18
CA LYS A 56 13.47 9.37 16.00
C LYS A 56 14.29 9.31 14.71
N LYS A 57 15.51 9.87 14.72
CA LYS A 57 16.42 9.86 13.56
C LYS A 57 16.83 8.44 13.16
N LYS A 58 17.13 7.58 14.14
CA LYS A 58 17.51 6.19 13.88
C LYS A 58 16.33 5.34 13.39
N LEU A 59 15.13 5.52 13.95
CA LEU A 59 13.91 4.86 13.46
C LEU A 59 13.58 5.30 12.04
N GLY A 60 13.64 6.60 11.74
CA GLY A 60 13.39 7.11 10.39
C GLY A 60 14.33 6.52 9.34
N LYS A 61 15.62 6.38 9.66
CA LYS A 61 16.59 5.71 8.76
C LYS A 61 16.26 4.24 8.53
N ALA A 62 15.78 3.53 9.55
CA ALA A 62 15.35 2.14 9.41
C ALA A 62 14.12 2.03 8.48
N ASP A 63 13.15 2.94 8.63
CA ASP A 63 11.96 2.98 7.75
C ASP A 63 12.32 3.33 6.29
N GLU A 64 13.29 4.22 6.07
CA GLU A 64 13.78 4.54 4.72
C GLU A 64 14.47 3.35 4.05
N ALA A 65 15.28 2.60 4.79
CA ALA A 65 15.92 1.38 4.29
C ALA A 65 14.88 0.31 3.91
N GLU A 66 13.83 0.13 4.72
CA GLU A 66 12.71 -0.75 4.38
C GLU A 66 12.01 -0.30 3.09
N LYS A 67 11.73 1.00 2.92
CA LYS A 67 11.10 1.54 1.71
C LYS A 67 11.94 1.34 0.44
N GLN A 68 13.26 1.50 0.53
CA GLN A 68 14.15 1.26 -0.61
C GLN A 68 14.14 -0.22 -1.03
N SER A 69 14.09 -1.15 -0.07
CA SER A 69 13.99 -2.58 -0.37
C SER A 69 12.64 -2.97 -1.00
N ALA A 70 11.54 -2.32 -0.59
CA ALA A 70 10.20 -2.55 -1.17
C ALA A 70 10.04 -2.00 -2.61
N GLY A 71 10.85 -1.02 -3.00
CA GLY A 71 10.86 -0.45 -4.36
C GLY A 71 11.25 -1.45 -5.46
N ILE A 72 12.03 -2.48 -5.11
CA ILE A 72 12.47 -3.53 -6.04
C ILE A 72 11.29 -4.39 -6.53
N LEU A 73 10.18 -4.45 -5.78
CA LEU A 73 8.98 -5.23 -6.14
C LEU A 73 7.87 -4.39 -6.81
N LYS A 74 8.07 -3.09 -7.03
CA LYS A 74 7.01 -2.18 -7.50
C LYS A 74 6.88 -2.03 -9.02
N GLN A 75 7.54 -2.85 -9.83
CA GLN A 75 7.43 -2.74 -11.29
C GLN A 75 7.03 -4.07 -11.93
N SER A 76 5.76 -4.42 -11.80
CA SER A 76 5.08 -5.27 -12.77
C SER A 76 3.60 -4.92 -12.76
N GLU A 77 3.29 -3.71 -13.21
CA GLU A 77 1.97 -3.44 -13.77
C GLU A 77 1.88 -4.30 -15.04
N LEU A 78 1.28 -5.49 -14.94
CA LEU A 78 0.94 -6.30 -16.11
C LEU A 78 -0.17 -5.56 -16.84
N PRO A 79 0.06 -4.96 -18.02
CA PRO A 79 -1.05 -4.43 -18.79
C PRO A 79 -1.91 -5.64 -19.19
N ALA A 80 -3.13 -5.70 -18.66
CA ALA A 80 -4.13 -6.67 -19.11
C ALA A 80 -4.49 -6.29 -20.56
N PHE A 81 -3.82 -6.91 -21.52
CA PHE A 81 -4.12 -6.74 -22.93
C PHE A 81 -5.41 -7.52 -23.25
N ILE A 82 -6.56 -6.85 -23.21
CA ILE A 82 -7.81 -7.44 -23.69
C ILE A 82 -7.80 -7.29 -25.22
N SER A 83 -7.48 -8.38 -25.93
CA SER A 83 -7.60 -8.43 -27.39
C SER A 83 -9.07 -8.39 -27.78
N ASN A 84 -9.54 -7.24 -28.27
CA ASN A 84 -10.91 -7.08 -28.76
C ASN A 84 -11.01 -7.67 -30.18
N SER A 85 -11.23 -8.97 -30.28
CA SER A 85 -11.49 -9.65 -31.55
C SER A 85 -12.93 -9.38 -31.98
N TYR A 86 -13.15 -8.30 -32.73
CA TYR A 86 -14.43 -8.05 -33.39
C TYR A 86 -14.62 -9.03 -34.54
N HIS A 87 -15.44 -10.07 -34.33
CA HIS A 87 -16.05 -10.83 -35.41
C HIS A 87 -17.44 -10.27 -35.67
N PRO A 88 -17.73 -9.70 -36.86
CA PRO A 88 -19.09 -9.34 -37.22
C PRO A 88 -19.84 -10.63 -37.59
N GLU A 89 -20.40 -11.32 -36.60
CA GLU A 89 -21.43 -12.32 -36.91
C GLU A 89 -22.72 -11.61 -37.33
N SER A 90 -23.27 -12.01 -38.48
CA SER A 90 -24.47 -11.44 -39.06
C SER A 90 -25.64 -11.55 -38.09
N ILE A 91 -26.19 -10.42 -37.67
CA ILE A 91 -27.34 -10.35 -36.77
C ILE A 91 -28.56 -10.96 -37.48
N ARG A 92 -28.98 -12.16 -37.06
CA ARG A 92 -30.28 -12.73 -37.40
C ARG A 92 -31.34 -12.02 -36.56
N TYR A 93 -32.31 -11.39 -37.22
CA TYR A 93 -33.50 -10.85 -36.58
C TYR A 93 -34.35 -12.01 -36.02
N ILE A 94 -34.79 -11.87 -34.76
CA ILE A 94 -35.74 -12.77 -34.10
C ILE A 94 -37.09 -12.03 -34.04
N GLU A 95 -38.13 -12.63 -34.59
CA GLU A 95 -39.51 -12.16 -34.37
C GLU A 95 -39.93 -12.50 -32.93
N ILE A 96 -40.18 -11.48 -32.12
CA ILE A 96 -40.58 -11.63 -30.71
C ILE A 96 -42.09 -11.77 -30.65
N ILE A 97 -42.58 -12.97 -30.30
CA ILE A 97 -43.97 -13.20 -29.92
C ILE A 97 -44.11 -12.90 -28.42
N ILE A 98 -44.87 -11.86 -28.05
CA ILE A 98 -45.06 -11.44 -26.66
C ILE A 98 -46.18 -12.27 -26.02
N LEU A 99 -45.83 -13.11 -25.04
CA LEU A 99 -46.79 -13.72 -24.11
C LEU A 99 -46.93 -12.83 -22.86
N PRO A 100 -48.13 -12.59 -22.32
CA PRO A 100 -48.29 -11.75 -21.14
C PRO A 100 -47.95 -12.57 -19.88
N GLY A 101 -46.87 -12.20 -19.17
CA GLY A 101 -46.46 -12.93 -17.98
C GLY A 101 -45.45 -12.18 -17.09
N TYR A 102 -45.99 -11.40 -16.15
CA TYR A 102 -45.42 -10.93 -14.87
C TYR A 102 -43.94 -10.46 -14.82
N GLN A 103 -43.77 -9.14 -14.79
CA GLN A 103 -42.50 -8.41 -14.71
C GLN A 103 -42.06 -8.20 -13.25
N LYS A 104 -40.81 -8.56 -12.93
CA LYS A 104 -40.05 -7.90 -11.86
C LYS A 104 -38.95 -7.06 -12.52
N ASP A 105 -39.20 -5.76 -12.60
CA ASP A 105 -38.24 -4.75 -13.03
C ASP A 105 -37.06 -4.68 -12.06
N LEU A 106 -35.86 -4.99 -12.53
CA LEU A 106 -34.64 -4.76 -11.76
C LEU A 106 -33.51 -4.09 -12.56
N TYR A 107 -33.74 -3.63 -13.79
CA TYR A 107 -32.72 -2.84 -14.50
C TYR A 107 -33.29 -2.00 -15.65
N SER A 108 -33.16 -0.67 -15.56
CA SER A 108 -33.42 0.27 -16.66
C SER A 108 -32.22 1.22 -16.79
N LEU A 109 -31.15 0.78 -17.46
CA LEU A 109 -30.09 1.70 -17.85
C LEU A 109 -30.47 2.39 -19.16
N SER A 110 -31.09 3.56 -19.05
CA SER A 110 -31.16 4.52 -20.16
C SER A 110 -29.82 5.25 -20.22
N LEU A 111 -28.90 4.76 -21.07
CA LEU A 111 -27.66 5.49 -21.33
C LEU A 111 -27.96 6.66 -22.26
N SER A 112 -28.37 7.79 -21.68
CA SER A 112 -28.40 9.06 -22.41
C SER A 112 -26.97 9.39 -22.84
N LYS A 113 -26.77 9.53 -24.15
CA LYS A 113 -25.50 9.95 -24.75
C LYS A 113 -25.31 11.45 -24.50
N ALA A 114 -25.10 11.85 -23.25
CA ALA A 114 -24.70 13.20 -22.90
C ALA A 114 -23.17 13.27 -23.00
N ILE A 115 -22.69 13.88 -24.08
CA ILE A 115 -21.27 14.15 -24.30
C ILE A 115 -20.86 15.25 -23.31
N PHE A 116 -20.14 14.85 -22.27
CA PHE A 116 -19.62 15.78 -21.26
C PHE A 116 -18.55 16.68 -21.88
N HIS A 117 -18.74 18.00 -21.81
CA HIS A 117 -17.72 19.00 -22.12
C HIS A 117 -17.45 19.84 -20.85
N PRO A 118 -16.19 20.19 -20.57
CA PRO A 118 -15.85 21.00 -19.40
C PRO A 118 -16.35 22.46 -19.54
N PRO A 119 -16.67 23.15 -18.43
CA PRO A 119 -17.11 24.55 -18.48
C PRO A 119 -15.96 25.47 -18.94
N SER A 120 -16.22 26.30 -19.95
CA SER A 120 -15.32 27.37 -20.38
C SER A 120 -15.37 28.50 -19.36
N ILE A 121 -14.21 28.83 -18.78
CA ILE A 121 -14.02 29.95 -17.88
C ILE A 121 -14.15 31.23 -18.71
N SER A 122 -15.07 32.13 -18.36
CA SER A 122 -15.12 33.53 -18.81
C SER A 122 -15.08 34.43 -17.58
#